data_AF-A0A6B3EUA4-F1
#
_entry.id   AF-A0A6B3EUA4-F1
#
_cell.length_a   1.000
_cell.length_b   1.000
_cell.length_c   1.000
_cell.angle_alpha   90.00
_cell.angle_beta   90.00
_cell.angle_gamma   90.00
#
_symmetry.space_group_name_H-M   'P 1'
#
loop_
_entity.id
_entity.type
_entity.pdbx_description
1 polymer ?
#
loop_
_entity_poly.entity_id
_entity_poly.type
_entity_poly.pdbx_seq_one_letter_code
_entity_poly.pdbx_strand_id
1 'polypeptide(L)'
;MMSEKAGDRAHPPGARPPVRRPRLTPEREDEFLAAALAVVRETGYEALTMEGVAARAQCSKATLYRLYGSKQRLVATAVSRTRRAPRAGLDTGSLRGDLLAAARRVAAGFTESTTLVWGV
;
A
#
# COMPACT_ATOMS: atom_id res chain seq x y z
N MET A 1 48.83 -14.50 39.59
CA MET A 1 49.24 -14.75 38.19
C MET A 1 48.05 -15.40 37.49
N MET A 2 47.43 -14.93 36.43
CA MET A 2 47.44 -13.68 35.66
C MET A 2 46.30 -13.86 34.65
N SER A 3 45.63 -12.77 34.28
CA SER A 3 44.93 -12.58 33.01
C SER A 3 43.48 -13.07 32.88
N GLU A 4 42.60 -12.22 33.40
CA GLU A 4 41.65 -11.47 32.58
C GLU A 4 42.04 -11.36 31.09
N LYS A 5 41.12 -11.72 30.18
CA LYS A 5 40.88 -10.90 29.00
C LYS A 5 39.41 -10.89 28.62
N ALA A 6 38.83 -9.72 28.83
CA ALA A 6 37.62 -9.22 28.22
C ALA A 6 37.65 -9.41 26.69
N GLY A 7 36.57 -9.97 26.17
CA GLY A 7 36.15 -9.83 24.78
C GLY A 7 34.87 -9.02 24.78
N ASP A 8 34.99 -7.74 25.10
CA ASP A 8 33.98 -6.71 24.85
C ASP A 8 33.62 -6.74 23.36
N ARG A 9 32.53 -7.43 23.03
CA ARG A 9 31.90 -7.29 21.71
C ARG A 9 31.17 -5.96 21.74
N ALA A 10 31.90 -4.94 21.32
CA ALA A 10 31.42 -3.60 21.04
C ALA A 10 30.01 -3.65 20.42
N HIS A 11 29.02 -3.17 21.18
CA HIS A 11 27.72 -2.81 20.64
C HIS A 11 27.93 -1.58 19.74
N PRO A 12 27.61 -1.62 18.43
CA PRO A 12 27.81 -0.46 17.58
C PRO A 12 26.92 0.69 18.06
N PRO A 13 27.48 1.87 18.41
CA PRO A 13 26.67 3.03 18.74
C PRO A 13 26.01 3.54 17.45
N GLY A 14 24.69 3.43 17.35
CA GLY A 14 23.92 4.13 16.32
C GLY A 14 22.86 3.33 15.55
N ALA A 15 22.59 2.07 15.90
CA ALA A 15 21.45 1.37 15.31
C ALA A 15 20.14 2.00 15.86
N ARG A 16 19.61 3.00 15.15
CA ARG A 16 18.29 3.58 15.42
C ARG A 16 17.30 2.41 15.51
N PRO A 17 16.58 2.24 16.63
CA PRO A 17 15.69 1.10 16.80
C PRO A 17 14.73 1.06 15.60
N PRO A 18 14.47 -0.13 15.02
CA PRO A 18 13.52 -0.22 13.92
C PRO A 18 12.22 0.39 14.41
N VAL A 19 11.76 1.45 13.73
CA VAL A 19 10.52 2.14 14.08
C VAL A 19 9.44 1.07 14.00
N ARG A 20 9.03 0.56 15.17
CA ARG A 20 7.94 -0.40 15.27
C ARG A 20 6.72 0.32 14.73
N ARG A 21 6.32 -0.05 13.51
CA ARG A 21 5.01 0.32 13.00
C ARG A 21 4.01 -0.13 14.07
N PRO A 22 3.13 0.76 14.56
CA PRO A 22 2.00 0.32 15.35
C PRO A 22 1.37 -0.85 14.59
N ARG A 23 1.13 -1.98 15.27
CA ARG A 23 0.45 -3.12 14.64
C ARG A 23 -0.99 -2.67 14.40
N LEU A 24 -1.22 -1.98 13.29
CA LEU A 24 -2.56 -1.72 12.79
C LEU A 24 -3.20 -3.09 12.54
N THR A 25 -4.47 -3.20 12.88
CA THR A 25 -5.22 -4.39 12.46
C THR A 25 -5.36 -4.34 10.93
N PRO A 26 -5.43 -5.50 10.24
CA PRO A 26 -5.62 -5.55 8.80
C PRO A 26 -6.83 -4.73 8.33
N GLU A 27 -7.90 -4.74 9.12
CA GLU A 27 -9.15 -4.03 8.82
C GLU A 27 -8.90 -2.51 8.79
N ARG A 28 -8.16 -1.98 9.77
CA ARG A 28 -7.85 -0.55 9.81
C ARG A 28 -6.90 -0.13 8.69
N GLU A 29 -6.02 -1.04 8.26
CA GLU A 29 -5.16 -0.80 7.10
C GLU A 29 -6.00 -0.73 5.83
N ASP A 30 -6.95 -1.65 5.64
CA ASP A 30 -7.84 -1.67 4.49
C ASP A 30 -8.75 -0.43 4.47
N GLU A 31 -9.23 0.06 5.61
CA GLU A 31 -9.96 1.34 5.73
C GLU A 31 -9.13 2.54 5.25
N PHE A 32 -7.84 2.61 5.61
CA PHE A 32 -6.96 3.69 5.19
C PHE A 32 -6.71 3.66 3.68
N LEU A 33 -6.51 2.48 3.11
CA LEU A 33 -6.30 2.31 1.68
C LEU A 33 -7.59 2.60 0.89
N ALA A 34 -8.75 2.18 1.40
CA ALA A 34 -10.05 2.50 0.82
C ALA A 34 -10.32 4.01 0.84
N ALA A 35 -10.05 4.69 1.94
CA ALA A 35 -10.17 6.14 2.04
C ALA A 35 -9.26 6.87 1.04
N ALA A 36 -8.01 6.40 0.88
CA ALA A 36 -7.09 6.96 -0.11
C ALA A 36 -7.63 6.80 -1.54
N LEU A 37 -8.15 5.61 -1.90
CA LEU A 37 -8.75 5.38 -3.23
C LEU A 37 -9.98 6.23 -3.47
N ALA A 38 -10.85 6.40 -2.46
CA ALA A 38 -12.02 7.26 -2.56
C ALA A 38 -11.62 8.71 -2.84
N VAL A 39 -10.64 9.25 -2.11
CA VAL A 39 -10.15 10.62 -2.33
C VAL A 39 -9.53 10.75 -3.72
N VAL A 40 -8.72 9.79 -4.18
CA VAL A 40 -8.17 9.82 -5.56
C VAL A 40 -9.29 9.84 -6.60
N ARG A 41 -10.36 9.07 -6.40
CA ARG A 41 -11.50 9.03 -7.32
C ARG A 41 -12.30 10.33 -7.33
N GLU A 42 -12.44 10.97 -6.18
CA GLU A 42 -13.20 12.22 -6.03
C GLU A 42 -12.42 13.44 -6.53
N THR A 43 -11.11 13.52 -6.28
CA THR A 43 -10.32 14.73 -6.54
C THR A 43 -9.26 14.58 -7.62
N GLY A 44 -9.00 13.35 -8.09
CA GLY A 44 -7.83 13.04 -8.90
C GLY A 44 -6.54 12.93 -8.09
N TYR A 45 -5.50 12.35 -8.70
CA TYR A 45 -4.22 12.11 -8.03
C TYR A 45 -3.53 13.41 -7.64
N GLU A 46 -3.47 14.42 -8.52
CA GLU A 46 -2.74 15.66 -8.23
C GLU A 46 -3.32 16.43 -7.05
N ALA A 47 -4.64 16.58 -6.98
CA ALA A 47 -5.31 17.31 -5.91
C ALA A 47 -5.40 16.53 -4.59
N LEU A 48 -5.12 15.22 -4.57
CA LEU A 48 -5.13 14.45 -3.32
C LEU A 48 -4.10 15.01 -2.32
N THR A 49 -4.54 15.21 -1.08
CA THR A 49 -3.67 15.62 0.03
C THR A 49 -3.66 14.58 1.15
N MET A 50 -2.56 14.54 1.91
CA MET A 50 -2.46 13.67 3.09
C MET A 50 -3.45 14.10 4.18
N GLU A 51 -3.75 15.40 4.32
CA GLU A 51 -4.83 15.89 5.17
C GLU A 51 -6.20 15.37 4.74
N GLY A 52 -6.53 15.45 3.46
CA GLY A 52 -7.84 15.00 2.96
C GLY A 52 -8.07 13.51 3.22
N VAL A 53 -7.04 12.69 2.99
CA VAL A 53 -7.11 11.26 3.32
C VAL A 53 -7.21 11.05 4.83
N ALA A 54 -6.43 11.77 5.64
CA ALA A 54 -6.46 11.65 7.09
C ALA A 54 -7.83 11.98 7.68
N ALA A 55 -8.48 13.05 7.18
CA ALA A 55 -9.82 13.44 7.57
C ALA A 55 -10.83 12.34 7.23
N ARG A 56 -10.78 11.80 6.02
CA ARG A 56 -11.70 10.73 5.59
C ARG A 56 -11.47 9.41 6.33
N ALA A 57 -10.22 9.06 6.57
CA ALA A 57 -9.83 7.86 7.31
C ALA A 57 -10.00 8.01 8.83
N GLN A 58 -10.45 9.17 9.32
CA GLN A 58 -10.55 9.51 10.74
C GLN A 58 -9.25 9.18 11.51
N CYS A 59 -8.12 9.66 11.00
CA CYS A 59 -6.82 9.50 11.63
C CYS A 59 -6.00 10.79 11.56
N SER A 60 -4.87 10.83 12.25
CA SER A 60 -3.96 11.98 12.16
C SER A 60 -3.08 11.91 10.92
N LYS A 61 -2.76 13.06 10.31
CA LYS A 61 -1.78 13.17 9.21
C LYS A 61 -0.43 12.51 9.57
N ALA A 62 0.01 12.67 10.81
CA ALA A 62 1.23 12.05 11.34
C ALA A 62 1.19 10.52 11.31
N THR A 63 0.01 9.91 11.52
CA THR A 63 -0.16 8.46 11.43
C THR A 63 0.04 7.98 9.99
N LEU A 64 -0.55 8.65 9.00
CA LEU A 64 -0.36 8.30 7.59
C LEU A 64 1.10 8.44 7.15
N TYR A 65 1.79 9.52 7.56
CA TYR A 65 3.22 9.65 7.25
C TYR A 65 4.08 8.58 7.93
N ARG A 66 3.77 8.19 9.17
CA ARG A 66 4.52 7.12 9.85
C ARG A 66 4.34 5.75 9.17
N LEU A 67 3.16 5.48 8.61
CA LEU A 67 2.85 4.20 7.96
C LEU A 67 3.37 4.14 6.52
N TYR A 68 3.12 5.20 5.76
CA TYR A 68 3.35 5.20 4.30
C TYR A 68 4.48 6.13 3.86
N GLY A 69 4.92 7.09 4.67
CA GLY A 69 6.03 8.00 4.37
C GLY A 69 5.72 9.08 3.33
N SER A 70 4.90 8.79 2.31
CA SER A 70 4.54 9.75 1.27
C SER A 70 3.18 9.46 0.64
N LYS A 71 2.64 10.46 -0.07
CA LYS A 71 1.43 10.37 -0.90
C LYS A 71 1.56 9.27 -1.96
N GLN A 72 2.70 9.25 -2.67
CA GLN A 72 3.02 8.28 -3.72
C GLN A 72 2.93 6.86 -3.18
N ARG A 73 3.53 6.62 -2.01
CA ARG A 73 3.60 5.29 -1.39
C ARG A 73 2.24 4.85 -0.85
N LEU A 74 1.45 5.77 -0.28
CA LEU A 74 0.07 5.50 0.11
C LEU A 74 -0.78 5.08 -1.08
N VAL A 75 -0.80 5.88 -2.15
CA VAL A 75 -1.61 5.60 -3.35
C VAL A 75 -1.15 4.31 -4.04
N ALA A 76 0.17 4.11 -4.21
CA ALA A 76 0.70 2.89 -4.82
C ALA A 76 0.31 1.63 -4.02
N THR A 77 0.33 1.72 -2.68
CA THR A 77 -0.08 0.63 -1.80
C THR A 77 -1.58 0.35 -1.96
N ALA A 78 -2.41 1.40 -2.02
CA ALA A 78 -3.85 1.28 -2.15
C ALA A 78 -4.26 0.65 -3.49
N VAL A 79 -3.63 1.06 -4.59
CA VAL A 79 -3.83 0.46 -5.93
C VAL A 79 -3.34 -0.99 -5.98
N SER A 80 -2.21 -1.29 -5.34
CA SER A 80 -1.67 -2.66 -5.31
C SER A 80 -2.61 -3.62 -4.55
N ARG A 81 -3.28 -3.12 -3.51
CA ARG A 81 -4.23 -3.89 -2.70
C ARG A 81 -5.50 -4.24 -3.48
N THR A 82 -6.02 -3.32 -4.29
CA THR A 82 -7.20 -3.53 -5.14
C THR A 82 -6.93 -4.46 -6.33
N ARG A 83 -5.70 -4.46 -6.88
CA ARG A 83 -5.31 -5.35 -7.99
C ARG A 83 -5.15 -6.82 -7.59
N ARG A 84 -5.37 -7.17 -6.33
CA ARG A 84 -5.28 -8.55 -5.82
C ARG A 84 -6.54 -9.37 -6.14
N ALA A 85 -7.09 -9.21 -7.36
CA ALA A 85 -8.13 -10.10 -7.86
C ALA A 85 -7.62 -11.55 -7.81
N PRO A 86 -8.47 -12.53 -7.45
CA PRO A 86 -8.06 -13.92 -7.40
C PRO A 86 -7.49 -14.35 -8.75
N ARG A 87 -6.19 -14.69 -8.76
CA ARG A 87 -5.58 -15.46 -9.86
C ARG A 87 -6.13 -16.88 -9.92
N ALA A 88 -6.76 -17.32 -8.82
CA ALA A 88 -7.44 -18.60 -8.73
C ALA A 88 -8.67 -18.64 -9.65
N GLY A 89 -8.86 -19.76 -10.34
CA GLY A 89 -10.02 -20.04 -11.18
C GLY A 89 -9.86 -19.70 -12.66
N LEU A 90 -8.63 -19.54 -13.16
CA LEU A 90 -8.35 -19.57 -14.59
C LEU A 90 -7.86 -20.98 -14.93
N ASP A 91 -8.82 -21.87 -15.16
CA ASP A 91 -8.57 -23.17 -15.78
C ASP A 91 -9.71 -23.41 -16.77
N THR A 92 -9.45 -22.98 -17.99
CA THR A 92 -10.34 -23.17 -19.14
C THR A 92 -10.01 -24.46 -19.88
N GLY A 93 -9.11 -25.30 -19.35
CA GLY A 93 -8.57 -26.48 -20.02
C GLY A 93 -7.50 -26.17 -21.09
N SER A 94 -7.06 -24.92 -21.22
CA SER A 94 -5.94 -24.55 -22.10
C SER A 94 -5.24 -23.25 -21.68
N LEU A 95 -3.90 -23.20 -21.84
CA LEU A 95 -3.11 -22.00 -21.58
C LEU A 95 -3.61 -20.76 -22.35
N ARG A 96 -4.01 -20.95 -23.62
CA ARG A 96 -4.56 -19.85 -24.44
C ARG A 96 -5.86 -19.30 -23.84
N GLY A 97 -6.75 -20.16 -23.39
CA GLY A 97 -8.01 -19.74 -22.77
C GLY A 97 -7.78 -19.01 -21.44
N ASP A 98 -6.81 -19.47 -20.66
CA ASP A 98 -6.45 -18.85 -19.39
C ASP A 98 -5.83 -17.46 -19.58
N LEU A 99 -4.95 -17.31 -20.57
CA LEU A 99 -4.37 -16.01 -20.93
C LEU A 99 -5.43 -15.02 -21.44
N LEU A 100 -6.38 -15.48 -22.26
CA LEU A 100 -7.50 -14.65 -22.70
C LEU A 100 -8.42 -14.25 -21.54
N ALA A 101 -8.71 -15.16 -20.63
CA ALA A 101 -9.53 -14.88 -19.45
C ALA A 101 -8.83 -13.90 -18.49
N ALA A 102 -7.51 -14.03 -18.29
CA ALA A 102 -6.70 -13.09 -17.55
C ALA A 102 -6.71 -11.68 -18.19
N ALA A 103 -6.48 -11.59 -19.51
CA ALA A 103 -6.46 -10.33 -20.24
C ALA A 103 -7.81 -9.60 -20.16
N ARG A 104 -8.94 -10.33 -20.27
CA ARG A 104 -10.29 -9.75 -20.12
C ARG A 104 -10.54 -9.23 -18.71
N ARG A 105 -10.11 -9.93 -17.66
CA ARG A 105 -10.23 -9.43 -16.27
C ARG A 105 -9.42 -8.16 -16.05
N VAL A 106 -8.21 -8.11 -16.61
CA VAL A 106 -7.38 -6.89 -16.56
C VAL A 106 -8.09 -5.75 -17.30
N ALA A 107 -8.56 -5.98 -18.53
CA ALA A 107 -9.27 -4.99 -19.33
C ALA A 107 -10.55 -4.47 -18.62
N ALA A 108 -11.34 -5.36 -18.02
CA ALA A 108 -12.54 -4.98 -17.26
C ALA A 108 -12.20 -4.08 -16.05
N GLY A 109 -11.09 -4.37 -15.35
CA GLY A 109 -10.60 -3.52 -14.25
C GLY A 109 -10.04 -2.17 -14.70
N PHE A 110 -9.68 -2.00 -15.98
CA PHE A 110 -9.25 -0.73 -16.55
C PHE A 110 -10.42 0.19 -16.93
N THR A 111 -11.56 -0.36 -17.37
CA THR A 111 -12.74 0.43 -17.77
C THR A 111 -13.37 1.22 -16.61
N GLU A 112 -13.15 0.81 -15.37
CA GLU A 112 -13.61 1.56 -14.18
C GLU A 112 -12.63 2.69 -13.77
N SER A 113 -11.45 2.77 -14.40
CA SER A 113 -10.36 3.69 -14.04
C SER A 113 -10.02 4.72 -15.12
N THR A 114 -10.70 4.72 -16.27
CA THR A 114 -10.42 5.70 -17.35
C THR A 114 -10.85 7.13 -16.96
N THR A 115 -11.79 7.30 -16.03
CA THR A 115 -12.19 8.61 -15.49
C THR A 115 -11.07 9.28 -14.68
N LEU A 116 -10.04 8.53 -14.27
CA LEU A 116 -8.92 9.08 -13.48
C LEU A 116 -7.83 9.74 -14.33
N VAL A 117 -7.82 9.53 -15.65
CA VAL A 117 -6.74 9.98 -16.54
C VAL A 117 -7.17 11.14 -17.45
N TRP A 118 -8.47 11.27 -17.74
CA TRP A 118 -9.00 12.41 -18.51
C TRP A 118 -10.30 12.87 -17.89
N GLY A 119 -10.20 13.86 -17.00
CA GLY A 119 -11.35 14.53 -16.42
C GLY A 119 -12.16 15.23 -17.51
N VAL A 120 -13.44 14.86 -17.61
CA VAL A 120 -14.50 15.62 -18.26
C VAL A 120 -15.64 15.72 -17.26
#